data_AF-A0A381UP00-F1
#
_entry.id   AF-A0A381UP00-F1
#
_cell.length_a   1.000
_cell.length_b   1.000
_cell.length_c   1.000
_cell.angle_alpha   90.00
_cell.angle_beta   90.00
_cell.angle_gamma   90.00
#
_symmetry.space_group_name_H-M   'P 1'
#
loop_
_entity.id
_entity.type
_entity.pdbx_description
1 polymer ?
#
loop_
_entity_poly.entity_id
_entity_poly.type
_entity_poly.pdbx_seq_one_letter_code
_entity_poly.pdbx_strand_id
1 'polypeptide(L)' 'MSQIKCLNCEYEYDHENTICPNCKKPKNSNIPNYPRFKGPGIIMFFWVFFVILCFGLMVSYYAQ' A
#
# COMPACT_ATOMS: atom_id res chain seq x y z
N MET A 1 22.98 4.39 9.35
CA MET A 1 22.68 3.51 8.20
C MET A 1 22.66 2.08 8.71
N SER A 2 21.49 1.43 8.71
CA SER A 2 21.32 0.05 9.16
C SER A 2 21.55 -0.90 7.99
N GLN A 3 22.78 -1.39 7.83
CA GLN A 3 23.10 -2.41 6.82
C GLN A 3 22.48 -3.75 7.23
N ILE A 4 21.93 -4.47 6.26
CA ILE A 4 21.35 -5.80 6.44
C ILE A 4 22.15 -6.83 5.65
N LYS A 5 22.40 -7.98 6.29
CA LYS A 5 23.06 -9.11 5.65
C LYS A 5 22.03 -9.98 4.93
N CYS A 6 22.26 -10.30 3.66
CA CYS A 6 21.41 -11.23 2.92
C CYS A 6 21.54 -12.65 3.49
N LEU A 7 20.42 -13.28 3.89
CA LEU A 7 20.43 -14.67 4.38
C LEU A 7 20.91 -15.71 3.36
N ASN A 8 20.84 -15.41 2.05
CA ASN A 8 21.17 -16.37 0.99
C ASN A 8 22.60 -16.24 0.46
N CYS A 9 23.17 -15.04 0.46
CA CYS A 9 24.48 -14.77 -0.17
C CYS A 9 25.43 -14.00 0.73
N GLU A 10 25.02 -13.77 1.98
CA GLU A 10 25.81 -13.08 3.01
C GLU A 10 26.28 -11.67 2.66
N TYR A 11 25.81 -11.13 1.54
CA TYR A 11 26.13 -9.80 1.06
C TYR A 11 25.44 -8.74 1.92
N GLU A 12 26.20 -7.75 2.38
CA GLU A 12 25.68 -6.61 3.15
C GLU A 12 25.20 -5.51 2.20
N TYR A 13 23.97 -5.03 2.42
CA TYR A 13 23.38 -3.98 1.61
C TYR A 13 22.40 -3.13 2.43
N ASP A 14 22.05 -1.95 1.93
CA ASP A 14 21.15 -1.04 2.64
C ASP A 14 19.73 -1.57 2.75
N HIS A 15 19.09 -1.28 3.89
CA HIS A 15 17.75 -1.77 4.24
C HIS A 15 16.63 -1.25 3.33
N GLU A 16 16.89 -0.22 2.52
CA GLU A 16 15.93 0.33 1.56
C GLU A 16 15.66 -0.63 0.38
N ASN A 17 16.61 -1.52 0.07
CA ASN A 17 16.45 -2.43 -1.04
C ASN A 17 15.60 -3.65 -0.62
N THR A 18 14.45 -3.81 -1.27
CA THR A 18 13.55 -4.97 -1.07
C THR A 18 14.12 -6.25 -1.69
N ILE A 19 15.04 -6.11 -2.64
CA ILE A 19 15.70 -7.18 -3.39
C ILE A 19 17.20 -7.08 -3.16
N CYS A 20 17.84 -8.20 -2.85
CA CYS A 20 19.30 -8.22 -2.68
C CYS A 20 19.99 -7.96 -4.03
N PRO A 21 20.92 -6.99 -4.12
CA PRO A 21 21.58 -6.62 -5.37
C PRO A 21 22.49 -7.73 -5.94
N ASN A 22 23.02 -8.60 -5.08
CA ASN A 22 23.95 -9.66 -5.49
C ASN A 22 23.22 -10.90 -6.02
N CYS A 23 22.32 -11.49 -5.21
CA CYS A 23 21.64 -12.74 -5.56
C CYS A 23 20.25 -12.55 -6.19
N LYS A 24 19.77 -11.30 -6.32
CA LYS A 24 18.44 -10.93 -6.84
C LYS A 24 17.26 -11.61 -6.13
N LYS A 25 17.48 -12.22 -4.96
CA LYS A 25 16.42 -12.82 -4.15
C LYS A 25 15.77 -11.75 -3.26
N PRO A 26 14.45 -11.83 -3.01
CA PRO A 26 13.80 -10.95 -2.06
C PRO A 26 14.38 -11.15 -0.66
N LYS A 27 14.46 -10.07 0.12
CA LYS A 27 14.97 -10.09 1.50
C LYS A 27 14.27 -11.11 2.40
N ASN A 28 13.00 -11.41 2.11
CA ASN A 28 12.24 -12.48 2.76
C ASN A 28 11.40 -13.20 1.69
N SER A 29 11.75 -14.46 1.42
CA SER A 29 11.06 -15.30 0.43
C SER A 29 9.65 -15.70 0.84
N ASN A 30 9.28 -15.53 2.12
CA ASN A 30 7.97 -15.86 2.66
C ASN A 30 7.00 -14.66 2.72
N ILE A 31 7.33 -13.52 2.08
CA ILE A 31 6.36 -12.43 1.97
C ILE A 31 5.45 -12.78 0.79
N PRO A 32 4.19 -13.19 1.02
CA PRO A 32 3.24 -13.29 -0.08
C PRO A 32 3.15 -11.92 -0.75
N ASN A 33 3.11 -11.91 -2.09
CA ASN A 33 2.96 -10.70 -2.88
C ASN A 33 1.61 -10.05 -2.53
N TYR A 34 1.61 -9.19 -1.50
CA TYR A 34 0.39 -8.53 -1.06
C TYR A 34 -0.06 -7.63 -2.20
N PRO A 35 -1.29 -7.81 -2.72
CA PRO A 35 -1.77 -6.98 -3.81
C PRO A 35 -1.80 -5.54 -3.32
N ARG A 36 -0.85 -4.73 -3.79
CA ARG A 36 -0.93 -3.30 -3.62
C ARG A 36 -2.14 -2.86 -4.44
N PHE A 37 -3.23 -2.52 -3.76
CA PHE A 37 -4.34 -1.78 -4.34
C PHE A 37 -3.80 -0.43 -4.81
N LYS A 38 -3.23 -0.42 -6.02
CA LYS A 38 -2.54 0.69 -6.64
C LYS A 38 -3.55 1.39 -7.54
N GLY A 39 -4.57 1.99 -6.91
CA GLY A 39 -5.68 2.60 -7.65
C GLY A 39 -6.27 3.78 -6.89
N PRO A 40 -6.09 5.03 -7.37
CA PRO A 40 -6.78 6.19 -6.80
C PRO A 40 -8.32 6.09 -6.92
N GLY A 41 -8.82 5.17 -7.76
CA GLY A 41 -10.25 5.03 -8.05
C GLY A 41 -11.10 4.59 -6.86
N ILE A 42 -10.58 3.76 -5.94
CA ILE A 42 -11.36 3.30 -4.77
C ILE A 42 -11.62 4.49 -3.83
N ILE A 43 -10.59 5.30 -3.57
CA ILE A 43 -10.70 6.51 -2.76
C ILE A 43 -11.65 7.52 -3.41
N MET A 44 -11.57 7.70 -4.73
CA MET A 44 -12.47 8.60 -5.47
C MET A 44 -13.93 8.16 -5.40
N PHE A 45 -14.20 6.84 -5.49
CA PHE A 45 -15.54 6.28 -5.37
C PHE A 45 -16.15 6.55 -4.00
N PHE A 46 -15.41 6.28 -2.92
CA PHE A 46 -15.88 6.56 -1.55
C PHE A 46 -16.17 8.05 -1.34
N TRP A 47 -15.36 8.93 -1.93
CA TRP A 47 -15.53 10.38 -1.80
C TRP A 47 -16.80 10.88 -2.48
N VAL A 48 -17.08 10.43 -3.70
CA VAL A 48 -18.30 10.79 -4.44
C VAL A 48 -19.55 10.28 -3.71
N PHE A 49 -19.52 9.03 -3.24
CA PHE A 49 -20.65 8.46 -2.50
C PHE A 49 -20.94 9.22 -1.20
N PHE A 50 -19.88 9.62 -0.47
CA PHE A 50 -20.00 10.41 0.74
C PHE A 50 -20.67 11.77 0.49
N VAL A 51 -20.27 12.48 -0.56
CA VAL A 51 -20.86 13.78 -0.93
C VAL A 51 -22.35 13.63 -1.26
N ILE A 52 -22.72 12.61 -2.03
CA ILE A 52 -24.14 12.33 -2.36
C ILE A 52 -24.96 12.06 -1.10
N LEU A 53 -24.41 11.27 -0.16
CA LEU A 53 -25.07 11.01 1.13
C LEU A 53 -25.27 12.28 1.94
N CYS A 54 -24.26 13.16 2.02
CA CYS A 54 -24.39 14.45 2.70
C CYS A 54 -25.51 15.31 2.10
N PHE A 55 -25.59 15.39 0.78
CA PHE A 55 -26.69 16.11 0.12
C PHE A 55 -28.04 15.46 0.40
N GLY A 56 -28.13 14.12 0.34
CA GLY A 56 -29.35 13.39 0.68
C GLY A 56 -29.83 13.69 2.10
N LEU A 57 -28.93 13.67 3.09
CA LEU A 57 -29.24 13.99 4.48
C LEU A 57 -29.70 15.44 4.66
N MET A 58 -29.06 16.39 3.99
CA MET A 58 -29.49 17.79 4.02
C MET A 58 -30.90 17.95 3.45
N VAL A 59 -31.19 17.33 2.30
CA VAL A 59 -32.54 17.35 1.70
C VAL A 59 -33.56 16.71 2.64
N SER A 60 -33.23 15.57 3.27
CA SER A 60 -34.10 14.94 4.26
C SER A 60 -34.36 15.81 5.49
N TYR A 61 -33.38 16.59 5.94
CA TYR A 61 -33.55 17.52 7.05
C TYR A 61 -34.52 18.67 6.71
N TYR A 62 -34.49 19.19 5.48
CA TYR A 62 -35.40 20.25 5.03
C TYR A 62 -36.77 19.74 4.59
N ALA A 63 -36.90 18.44 4.30
CA ALA A 63 -38.17 17.80 3.95
C ALA A 63 -39.00 17.39 5.18
N GLN A 64 -38.49 17.66 6.39
CA GLN A 64 -39.17 17.48 7.67
C GLN A 64 -39.70 18.82 8.18
#